data_AF-A0A497ND20-F1
#
_entry.id   AF-A0A497ND20-F1
#
_cell.length_a   1.000
_cell.length_b   1.000
_cell.length_c   1.000
_cell.angle_alpha   90.00
_cell.angle_beta   90.00
_cell.angle_gamma   90.00
#
_symmetry.space_group_name_H-M   'P 1'
#
loop_
_entity.id
_entity.type
_entity.pdbx_description
1 polymer ?
#
loop_
_entity_poly.entity_id
_entity_poly.type
_entity_poly.pdbx_seq_one_letter_code
_entity_poly.pdbx_strand_id
1 'polypeptide(L)'
;NIAIKIYLTSSKEVRKGMIIYIEGDPRFRLKKRDTRSLIFAWAQKEYKNLQRAFNVGIRVPNPIYVNKNVLVMEFIGEDDVAAPTLKEVPPRKPQQMYNIVLKNVKLLFQKAKLVHGDLSEYNIMHLDDKPIIFDLAQTVLIAHPRAQEFLKRDLKNINRFFTKLGVKVKDVEDAFKWVIKDD
;
A
#
# COMPACT_ATOMS: atom_id res chain seq x y z
N ASN A 1 13.63 -7.74 -14.80
CA ASN A 1 12.95 -8.85 -14.10
C ASN A 1 11.51 -8.49 -13.78
N ILE A 2 10.61 -9.48 -13.70
CA ILE A 2 9.18 -9.29 -13.38
C ILE A 2 8.79 -10.09 -12.13
N ALA A 3 7.83 -9.58 -11.37
CA ALA A 3 7.19 -10.27 -10.27
C ALA A 3 5.76 -10.68 -10.66
N ILE A 4 5.38 -11.91 -10.31
CA ILE A 4 4.04 -12.46 -10.59
C ILE A 4 3.33 -12.75 -9.27
N LYS A 5 2.31 -11.97 -8.95
CA LYS A 5 1.45 -12.15 -7.77
C LYS A 5 0.19 -12.93 -8.17
N ILE A 6 0.01 -14.12 -7.59
CA ILE A 6 -1.13 -15.01 -7.86
C ILE A 6 -2.02 -15.07 -6.60
N TYR A 7 -3.25 -14.57 -6.68
CA TYR A 7 -4.19 -14.64 -5.54
C TYR A 7 -4.86 -16.00 -5.46
N LEU A 8 -4.94 -16.56 -4.26
CA LEU A 8 -5.61 -17.84 -3.98
C LEU A 8 -7.12 -17.74 -4.18
N THR A 9 -7.68 -18.51 -5.11
CA THR A 9 -9.10 -18.41 -5.51
C THR A 9 -10.10 -19.18 -4.65
N SER A 10 -9.65 -20.01 -3.72
CA SER A 10 -10.47 -21.00 -3.00
C SER A 10 -10.65 -20.71 -1.50
N SER A 11 -9.95 -19.73 -0.92
CA SER A 11 -10.00 -19.49 0.53
C SER A 11 -11.18 -18.60 0.95
N LYS A 12 -11.96 -19.06 1.93
CA LYS A 12 -13.05 -18.28 2.54
C LYS A 12 -12.50 -17.21 3.49
N GLU A 13 -11.34 -17.45 4.08
CA GLU A 13 -10.61 -16.57 5.00
C GLU A 13 -10.12 -15.33 4.26
N VAL A 14 -9.50 -15.53 3.09
CA VAL A 14 -9.10 -14.43 2.19
C VAL A 14 -10.30 -13.55 1.87
N ARG A 15 -11.43 -14.17 1.49
CA ARG A 15 -12.68 -13.44 1.22
C ARG A 15 -13.15 -12.64 2.42
N LYS A 16 -13.18 -13.22 3.63
CA LYS A 16 -13.61 -12.51 4.84
C LYS A 16 -12.73 -11.29 5.13
N GLY A 17 -11.40 -11.44 5.01
CA GLY A 17 -10.44 -10.36 5.22
C GLY A 17 -10.55 -9.22 4.21
N MET A 18 -11.06 -9.47 3.01
CA MET A 18 -11.21 -8.45 1.95
C MET A 18 -12.41 -7.52 2.14
N ILE A 19 -13.49 -7.99 2.79
CA ILE A 19 -14.79 -7.29 2.80
C ILE A 19 -14.67 -5.86 3.32
N ILE A 20 -13.92 -5.69 4.41
CA ILE A 20 -13.70 -4.38 5.06
C ILE A 20 -13.00 -3.36 4.16
N TYR A 21 -12.29 -3.80 3.11
CA TYR A 21 -11.50 -2.95 2.22
C TYR A 21 -12.15 -2.75 0.83
N ILE A 22 -13.27 -3.43 0.55
CA ILE A 22 -14.08 -3.21 -0.66
C ILE A 22 -15.41 -2.51 -0.35
N GLU A 23 -15.72 -2.31 0.93
CA GLU A 23 -16.94 -1.64 1.35
C GLU A 23 -17.01 -0.22 0.76
N GLY A 24 -18.14 0.13 0.15
CA GLY A 24 -18.31 1.41 -0.51
C GLY A 24 -17.45 1.63 -1.78
N ASP A 25 -16.65 0.65 -2.23
CA ASP A 25 -15.86 0.76 -3.45
C ASP A 25 -16.73 0.49 -4.69
N PRO A 26 -16.95 1.50 -5.57
CA PRO A 26 -17.83 1.35 -6.73
C PRO A 26 -17.40 0.24 -7.69
N ARG A 27 -16.11 -0.14 -7.69
CA ARG A 27 -15.54 -1.19 -8.55
C ARG A 27 -16.13 -2.59 -8.24
N PHE A 28 -16.71 -2.77 -7.05
CA PHE A 28 -17.27 -4.04 -6.58
C PHE A 28 -18.81 -4.08 -6.62
N ARG A 29 -19.48 -2.95 -6.86
CA ARG A 29 -20.96 -2.85 -6.78
C ARG A 29 -21.71 -3.82 -7.70
N LEU A 30 -21.20 -4.01 -8.92
CA LEU A 30 -21.84 -4.84 -9.96
C LEU A 30 -21.23 -6.25 -10.10
N LYS A 31 -20.32 -6.64 -9.20
CA LYS A 31 -19.64 -7.93 -9.31
C LYS A 31 -20.48 -9.04 -8.69
N LYS A 32 -20.45 -10.22 -9.33
CA LYS A 32 -21.02 -11.44 -8.75
C LYS A 32 -20.39 -11.67 -7.37
N ARG A 33 -21.22 -12.03 -6.39
CA ARG A 33 -20.79 -12.26 -4.99
C ARG A 33 -20.12 -13.62 -4.79
N ASP A 34 -19.78 -14.34 -5.87
CA ASP A 34 -18.98 -15.56 -5.77
C ASP A 34 -17.51 -15.24 -5.50
N THR A 35 -16.81 -16.17 -4.86
CA THR A 35 -15.44 -15.95 -4.37
C THR A 35 -14.46 -15.67 -5.52
N ARG A 36 -14.57 -16.34 -6.67
CA ARG A 36 -13.63 -16.14 -7.79
C ARG A 36 -13.78 -14.75 -8.41
N SER A 37 -15.02 -14.33 -8.69
CA SER A 37 -15.28 -13.00 -9.25
C SER A 37 -14.79 -11.88 -8.34
N LEU A 38 -14.95 -12.03 -7.02
CA LEU A 38 -14.43 -11.08 -6.05
C LEU A 38 -12.90 -11.01 -6.07
N ILE A 39 -12.22 -12.15 -6.16
CA ILE A 39 -10.75 -12.21 -6.19
C ILE A 39 -10.19 -11.62 -7.49
N PHE A 40 -10.86 -11.83 -8.63
CA PHE A 40 -10.45 -11.19 -9.88
C PHE A 40 -10.61 -9.67 -9.81
N ALA A 41 -11.71 -9.19 -9.23
CA ALA A 41 -11.91 -7.77 -8.99
C ALA A 41 -10.88 -7.20 -8.00
N TRP A 42 -10.44 -8.00 -7.03
CA TRP A 42 -9.41 -7.63 -6.07
C TRP A 42 -8.01 -7.50 -6.69
N ALA A 43 -7.61 -8.46 -7.54
CA ALA A 43 -6.37 -8.33 -8.34
C ALA A 43 -6.42 -7.09 -9.25
N GLN A 44 -7.57 -6.86 -9.90
CA GLN A 44 -7.78 -5.67 -10.73
C GLN A 44 -7.73 -4.37 -9.91
N LYS A 45 -8.21 -4.39 -8.66
CA LYS A 45 -8.12 -3.27 -7.71
C LYS A 45 -6.67 -2.94 -7.38
N GLU A 46 -5.84 -3.92 -7.03
CA GLU A 46 -4.43 -3.70 -6.74
C GLU A 46 -3.69 -3.14 -7.96
N TYR A 47 -3.90 -3.71 -9.14
CA TYR A 47 -3.36 -3.17 -10.40
C TYR A 47 -3.69 -1.68 -10.58
N LYS A 48 -4.97 -1.30 -10.41
CA LYS A 48 -5.40 0.09 -10.55
C LYS A 48 -4.86 1.00 -9.45
N ASN A 49 -4.69 0.49 -8.24
CA ASN A 49 -4.13 1.25 -7.14
C ASN A 49 -2.63 1.51 -7.35
N LEU A 50 -1.87 0.51 -7.82
CA LEU A 50 -0.46 0.68 -8.23
C LEU A 50 -0.33 1.73 -9.33
N GLN A 51 -1.19 1.69 -10.36
CA GLN A 51 -1.20 2.70 -11.43
C GLN A 51 -1.41 4.12 -10.87
N ARG A 52 -2.37 4.29 -9.94
CA ARG A 52 -2.64 5.60 -9.32
C ARG A 52 -1.49 6.10 -8.47
N ALA A 53 -0.85 5.23 -7.70
CA ALA A 53 0.31 5.60 -6.88
C ALA A 53 1.51 5.99 -7.76
N PHE A 54 1.79 5.19 -8.79
CA PHE A 54 2.85 5.48 -9.76
C PHE A 54 2.64 6.83 -10.47
N ASN A 55 1.42 7.10 -10.94
CA ASN A 55 1.09 8.34 -11.67
C ASN A 55 1.25 9.63 -10.83
N VAL A 56 1.27 9.53 -9.50
CA VAL A 56 1.51 10.68 -8.61
C VAL A 56 2.94 10.76 -8.10
N GLY A 57 3.86 9.98 -8.68
CA GLY A 57 5.28 10.00 -8.38
C GLY A 57 5.70 9.17 -7.17
N ILE A 58 4.82 8.32 -6.62
CA ILE A 58 5.21 7.38 -5.56
C ILE A 58 5.93 6.20 -6.20
N ARG A 59 7.11 5.87 -5.70
CA ARG A 59 7.84 4.67 -6.12
C ARG A 59 7.12 3.42 -5.61
N VAL A 60 6.54 2.68 -6.54
CA VAL A 60 5.86 1.39 -6.36
C VAL A 60 6.30 0.46 -7.50
N PRO A 61 6.14 -0.87 -7.40
CA PRO A 61 6.36 -1.76 -8.54
C PRO A 61 5.50 -1.34 -9.72
N ASN A 62 6.11 -1.06 -10.87
CA ASN A 62 5.36 -0.66 -12.07
C ASN A 62 4.39 -1.80 -12.49
N PRO A 63 3.06 -1.58 -12.48
CA PRO A 63 2.10 -2.62 -12.83
C PRO A 63 2.06 -2.82 -14.35
N ILE A 64 2.38 -4.04 -14.80
CA ILE A 64 2.50 -4.37 -16.24
C ILE A 64 1.16 -4.87 -16.77
N TYR A 65 0.60 -5.91 -16.16
CA TYR A 65 -0.60 -6.58 -16.66
C TYR A 65 -1.38 -7.26 -15.54
N VAL A 66 -2.69 -7.40 -15.71
CA VAL A 66 -3.53 -8.19 -14.81
C VAL A 66 -4.53 -9.02 -15.63
N ASN A 67 -4.62 -10.30 -15.31
CA ASN A 67 -5.60 -11.20 -15.88
C ASN A 67 -6.13 -12.13 -14.79
N LYS A 68 -7.46 -12.12 -14.60
CA LYS A 68 -8.12 -12.89 -13.54
C LYS A 68 -7.48 -12.61 -12.16
N ASN A 69 -6.89 -13.63 -11.54
CA ASN A 69 -6.22 -13.56 -10.22
C ASN A 69 -4.70 -13.44 -10.33
N VAL A 70 -4.16 -13.08 -11.49
CA VAL A 70 -2.71 -12.95 -11.72
C VAL A 70 -2.38 -11.50 -12.03
N LEU A 71 -1.51 -10.91 -11.22
CA LEU A 71 -0.95 -9.57 -11.39
C LEU A 71 0.53 -9.68 -11.72
N VAL A 72 0.93 -9.11 -12.85
CA VAL A 72 2.31 -9.00 -13.31
C VAL A 72 2.78 -7.56 -13.11
N MET A 73 3.93 -7.39 -12.45
CA MET A 73 4.52 -6.09 -12.14
C MET A 73 6.04 -6.15 -12.19
N GLU A 74 6.69 -4.99 -12.12
CA GLU A 74 8.13 -4.87 -11.96
C GLU A 74 8.63 -5.68 -10.76
N PHE A 75 9.74 -6.41 -10.96
CA PHE A 75 10.48 -7.00 -9.85
C PHE A 75 11.39 -5.93 -9.24
N ILE A 76 11.32 -5.75 -7.92
CA ILE A 76 12.17 -4.82 -7.18
C ILE A 76 13.30 -5.62 -6.55
N GLY A 77 14.51 -5.49 -7.10
CA GLY A 77 15.69 -6.23 -6.65
C GLY A 77 16.77 -6.30 -7.73
N GLU A 78 17.88 -6.95 -7.40
CA GLU A 78 19.07 -7.12 -8.26
C GLU A 78 19.48 -8.60 -8.21
N ASP A 79 20.03 -9.13 -9.32
CA ASP A 79 20.52 -10.52 -9.43
C ASP A 79 19.54 -11.59 -8.88
N ASP A 80 18.25 -11.43 -9.21
CA ASP A 80 17.14 -12.29 -8.76
C ASP A 80 16.90 -12.31 -7.23
N VAL A 81 17.54 -11.43 -6.49
CA VAL A 81 17.33 -11.20 -5.06
C VAL A 81 16.41 -10.01 -4.87
N ALA A 82 15.29 -10.21 -4.18
CA ALA A 82 14.34 -9.14 -3.88
C ALA A 82 14.98 -8.09 -2.96
N ALA A 83 14.64 -6.82 -3.17
CA ALA A 83 15.05 -5.76 -2.25
C ALA A 83 14.48 -6.04 -0.85
N PRO A 84 15.26 -5.81 0.23
CA PRO A 84 14.79 -6.08 1.57
C PRO A 84 13.69 -5.10 1.96
N THR A 85 12.75 -5.60 2.75
CA THR A 85 11.78 -4.77 3.48
C THR A 85 12.47 -4.01 4.61
N LEU A 86 11.86 -2.90 5.07
CA LEU A 86 12.35 -2.18 6.25
C LEU A 86 12.37 -3.06 7.51
N LYS A 87 11.53 -4.10 7.57
CA LYS A 87 11.51 -5.08 8.65
C LYS A 87 12.76 -5.97 8.68
N GLU A 88 13.22 -6.39 7.50
CA GLU A 88 14.36 -7.29 7.32
C GLU A 88 15.67 -6.53 7.48
N VAL A 89 15.79 -5.37 6.83
CA VAL A 89 16.96 -4.51 6.90
C VAL A 89 16.50 -3.09 7.24
N PRO A 90 16.79 -2.59 8.46
CA PRO A 90 16.51 -1.21 8.81
C PRO A 90 17.30 -0.23 7.90
N PRO A 91 16.74 0.94 7.57
CA PRO A 91 17.40 1.92 6.72
C PRO A 91 18.60 2.54 7.44
N ARG A 92 19.67 2.86 6.70
CA ARG A 92 20.88 3.50 7.27
C ARG A 92 20.61 4.93 7.71
N LYS A 93 19.65 5.61 7.05
CA LYS A 93 19.23 6.98 7.35
C LYS A 93 17.76 7.02 7.78
N PRO A 94 17.41 6.51 8.97
CA PRO A 94 16.02 6.26 9.35
C PRO A 94 15.17 7.54 9.43
N GLN A 95 15.75 8.67 9.84
CA GLN A 95 15.04 9.96 9.83
C GLN A 95 14.69 10.44 8.41
N GLN A 96 15.60 10.25 7.44
CA GLN A 96 15.35 10.60 6.04
C GLN A 96 14.30 9.68 5.42
N MET A 97 14.41 8.37 5.69
CA MET A 97 13.45 7.37 5.25
C MET A 97 12.04 7.69 5.79
N TYR A 98 11.90 7.98 7.09
CA TYR A 98 10.64 8.39 7.70
C TYR A 98 10.00 9.58 7.00
N ASN A 99 10.79 10.62 6.72
CA ASN A 99 10.30 11.83 6.05
C ASN A 99 9.79 11.53 4.63
N ILE A 100 10.47 10.65 3.88
CA ILE A 100 10.03 10.27 2.53
C ILE A 100 8.77 9.40 2.60
N VAL A 101 8.72 8.42 3.52
CA VAL A 101 7.52 7.58 3.72
C VAL A 101 6.31 8.44 4.07
N LEU A 102 6.45 9.41 4.98
CA LEU A 102 5.36 10.29 5.38
C LEU A 102 4.90 11.19 4.21
N LYS A 103 5.82 11.68 3.38
CA LYS A 103 5.49 12.39 2.13
C LYS A 103 4.74 11.50 1.15
N ASN A 104 5.14 10.24 0.99
CA ASN A 104 4.44 9.28 0.12
C ASN A 104 3.01 9.01 0.63
N VAL A 105 2.80 8.91 1.95
CA VAL A 105 1.45 8.81 2.54
C VAL A 105 0.61 10.04 2.19
N LYS A 106 1.17 11.25 2.28
CA LYS A 106 0.48 12.49 1.88
C LYS A 106 0.15 12.52 0.38
N LEU A 107 1.09 12.16 -0.49
CA LEU A 107 0.85 12.07 -1.93
C LEU A 107 -0.23 11.04 -2.27
N LEU A 108 -0.22 9.88 -1.60
CA LEU A 108 -1.20 8.82 -1.79
C LEU A 108 -2.60 9.32 -1.41
N PHE A 109 -2.71 10.02 -0.28
CA PHE A 109 -3.98 10.60 0.18
C PHE A 109 -4.46 11.72 -0.75
N GLN A 110 -3.64 12.73 -1.00
CA GLN A 110 -4.08 13.97 -1.63
C GLN A 110 -4.17 13.89 -3.15
N LYS A 111 -3.17 13.27 -3.78
CA LYS A 111 -3.06 13.22 -5.24
C LYS A 111 -3.64 11.93 -5.79
N ALA A 112 -3.29 10.79 -5.18
CA ALA A 112 -3.85 9.52 -5.64
C ALA A 112 -5.27 9.28 -5.11
N LYS A 113 -5.76 10.03 -4.10
CA LYS A 113 -7.08 9.84 -3.45
C LYS A 113 -7.26 8.42 -2.90
N LEU A 114 -6.21 7.91 -2.26
CA LEU A 114 -6.11 6.56 -1.69
C LEU A 114 -5.55 6.59 -0.26
N VAL A 115 -5.94 5.59 0.54
CA VAL A 115 -5.30 5.26 1.83
C VAL A 115 -4.77 3.84 1.71
N HIS A 116 -3.50 3.59 2.04
CA HIS A 116 -2.88 2.27 1.86
C HIS A 116 -3.65 1.20 2.62
N GLY A 117 -4.07 1.51 3.84
CA GLY A 117 -4.97 0.70 4.63
C GLY A 117 -4.32 -0.52 5.27
N ASP A 118 -3.00 -0.67 5.21
CA ASP A 118 -2.24 -1.67 6.00
C ASP A 118 -0.74 -1.34 6.03
N LEU A 119 -0.36 -0.06 5.90
CA LEU A 119 1.04 0.33 5.70
C LEU A 119 1.86 0.02 6.96
N SER A 120 3.03 -0.58 6.78
CA SER A 120 3.95 -0.98 7.84
C SER A 120 5.37 -1.21 7.29
N GLU A 121 6.31 -1.59 8.15
CA GLU A 121 7.68 -1.96 7.76
C GLU A 121 7.75 -3.21 6.86
N TYR A 122 6.68 -4.00 6.79
CA TYR A 122 6.62 -5.22 5.98
C TYR A 122 6.29 -4.95 4.51
N ASN A 123 5.62 -3.84 4.20
CA ASN A 123 5.21 -3.48 2.84
C ASN A 123 5.92 -2.23 2.29
N ILE A 124 7.09 -1.96 2.85
CA ILE A 124 8.02 -0.95 2.33
C ILE A 124 9.37 -1.65 2.12
N MET A 125 9.77 -1.78 0.85
CA MET A 125 11.13 -2.15 0.47
C MET A 125 12.02 -0.90 0.45
N HIS A 126 13.34 -1.09 0.46
CA HIS A 126 14.25 0.02 0.17
C HIS A 126 15.44 -0.40 -0.71
N LEU A 127 15.78 0.49 -1.64
CA LEU A 127 17.01 0.46 -2.44
C LEU A 127 17.68 1.82 -2.29
N ASP A 128 18.97 1.84 -1.94
CA ASP A 128 19.74 3.08 -1.69
C ASP A 128 19.06 4.06 -0.72
N ASP A 129 18.50 3.53 0.37
CA ASP A 129 17.72 4.30 1.37
C ASP A 129 16.51 5.07 0.78
N LYS A 130 16.00 4.66 -0.40
CA LYS A 130 14.75 5.18 -0.98
C LYS A 130 13.62 4.16 -0.79
N PRO A 131 12.48 4.55 -0.20
CA PRO A 131 11.37 3.64 0.04
C PRO A 131 10.65 3.29 -1.27
N ILE A 132 10.20 2.05 -1.35
CA ILE A 132 9.35 1.53 -2.41
C ILE A 132 8.15 0.88 -1.73
N ILE A 133 6.97 1.47 -1.90
CA ILE A 133 5.72 0.95 -1.30
C ILE A 133 5.18 -0.14 -2.22
N PHE A 134 4.79 -1.28 -1.66
CA PHE A 134 4.17 -2.37 -2.41
C PHE A 134 2.96 -2.94 -1.67
N ASP A 135 2.28 -3.92 -2.27
CA ASP A 135 1.08 -4.56 -1.72
C ASP A 135 -0.13 -3.62 -1.50
N LEU A 136 -0.63 -3.01 -2.57
CA LEU A 136 -1.78 -2.08 -2.53
C LEU A 136 -3.14 -2.80 -2.62
N ALA A 137 -3.21 -4.07 -2.22
CA ALA A 137 -4.44 -4.87 -2.25
C ALA A 137 -5.50 -4.30 -1.31
N GLN A 138 -5.10 -3.94 -0.09
CA GLN A 138 -5.99 -3.45 0.97
C GLN A 138 -6.24 -1.93 0.89
N THR A 139 -5.66 -1.26 -0.09
CA THR A 139 -5.80 0.18 -0.29
C THR A 139 -7.23 0.59 -0.62
N VAL A 140 -7.76 1.55 0.11
CA VAL A 140 -9.14 2.05 -0.03
C VAL A 140 -9.18 3.45 -0.64
N LEU A 141 -10.33 3.82 -1.21
CA LEU A 141 -10.59 5.20 -1.61
C LEU A 141 -10.72 6.09 -0.36
N ILE A 142 -10.38 7.37 -0.45
CA ILE A 142 -10.59 8.32 0.66
C ILE A 142 -12.08 8.49 1.04
N ALA A 143 -13.00 8.16 0.11
CA ALA A 143 -14.44 8.15 0.36
C ALA A 143 -14.94 6.92 1.14
N HIS A 144 -14.05 5.96 1.42
CA HIS A 144 -14.40 4.79 2.23
C HIS A 144 -14.83 5.23 3.64
N PRO A 145 -15.91 4.66 4.22
CA PRO A 145 -16.42 5.06 5.53
C PRO A 145 -15.35 5.04 6.64
N ARG A 146 -14.41 4.10 6.54
CA ARG A 146 -13.28 3.90 7.47
C ARG A 146 -11.94 4.47 7.00
N ALA A 147 -11.90 5.30 5.95
CA ALA A 147 -10.64 5.79 5.38
C ALA A 147 -9.75 6.50 6.41
N GLN A 148 -10.34 7.34 7.28
CA GLN A 148 -9.58 8.07 8.30
C GLN A 148 -9.01 7.14 9.38
N GLU A 149 -9.78 6.13 9.80
CA GLU A 149 -9.32 5.12 10.77
C GLU A 149 -8.12 4.34 10.21
N PHE A 150 -8.22 3.91 8.95
CA PHE A 150 -7.12 3.23 8.26
C PHE A 150 -5.88 4.12 8.14
N LEU A 151 -6.04 5.40 7.80
CA LEU A 151 -4.92 6.32 7.71
C LEU A 151 -4.23 6.51 9.08
N LYS A 152 -5.00 6.68 10.16
CA LYS A 152 -4.44 6.78 11.51
C LYS A 152 -3.71 5.51 11.92
N ARG A 153 -4.23 4.33 11.54
CA ARG A 153 -3.56 3.04 11.79
C ARG A 153 -2.23 2.94 11.04
N ASP A 154 -2.22 3.29 9.75
CA ASP A 154 -1.01 3.32 8.93
C ASP A 154 0.06 4.23 9.56
N LEU A 155 -0.32 5.46 9.93
CA LEU A 155 0.57 6.41 10.61
C LEU A 155 1.10 5.87 11.95
N LYS A 156 0.25 5.22 12.75
CA LYS A 156 0.65 4.58 14.01
C LYS A 156 1.66 3.45 13.80
N ASN A 157 1.45 2.60 12.79
CA ASN A 157 2.37 1.52 12.44
C ASN A 157 3.74 2.06 12.04
N ILE A 158 3.76 3.04 11.14
CA ILE A 158 4.98 3.71 10.68
C ILE A 158 5.71 4.38 11.85
N ASN A 159 5.00 5.18 12.66
CA ASN A 159 5.60 5.81 13.82
C ASN A 159 6.19 4.78 14.79
N ARG A 160 5.46 3.70 15.09
CA ARG A 160 5.94 2.63 15.97
C ARG A 160 7.24 2.00 15.48
N PHE A 161 7.38 1.75 14.18
CA PHE A 161 8.60 1.21 13.60
C PHE A 161 9.77 2.21 13.75
N PHE A 162 9.58 3.45 13.29
CA PHE A 162 10.66 4.44 13.28
C PHE A 162 11.06 4.92 14.69
N THR A 163 10.14 4.97 15.65
CA THR A 163 10.47 5.25 17.06
C THR A 163 11.45 4.23 17.63
N LYS A 164 11.33 2.94 17.28
CA LYS A 164 12.29 1.90 17.71
C LYS A 164 13.69 2.11 17.14
N LEU A 165 13.81 2.87 16.04
CA LEU A 165 15.07 3.25 15.42
C LEU A 165 15.60 4.61 15.91
N GLY A 166 15.01 5.19 16.97
CA GLY A 166 15.43 6.48 17.53
C GLY A 166 15.04 7.71 16.69
N VAL A 167 14.11 7.56 15.73
CA VAL A 167 13.63 8.68 14.90
C VAL A 167 12.69 9.58 15.69
N LYS A 168 12.85 10.89 15.53
CA LYS A 168 11.86 11.87 16.01
C LYS A 168 10.66 11.86 15.08
N VAL A 169 9.64 11.09 15.45
CA VAL A 169 8.38 10.99 14.72
C VAL A 169 7.43 12.14 15.09
N LYS A 170 6.51 12.49 14.19
CA LYS A 170 5.38 13.38 14.49
C LYS A 170 4.35 12.63 15.32
N ASP A 171 3.63 13.32 16.19
CA ASP A 171 2.42 12.74 16.81
C ASP A 171 1.43 12.27 15.72
N VAL A 172 0.66 11.22 16.01
CA VAL A 172 -0.24 10.62 15.02
C VAL A 172 -1.33 11.59 14.58
N GLU A 173 -1.89 12.40 15.49
CA GLU A 173 -2.92 13.38 15.14
C GLU A 173 -2.33 14.55 14.34
N ASP A 174 -1.11 14.98 14.66
CA ASP A 174 -0.42 16.02 13.90
C ASP A 174 -0.03 15.54 12.49
N ALA A 175 0.46 14.31 12.38
CA ALA A 175 0.75 13.68 11.10
C ALA A 175 -0.52 13.52 10.26
N PHE A 176 -1.62 13.08 10.89
CA PHE A 176 -2.92 12.95 10.23
C PHE A 176 -3.41 14.30 9.71
N LYS A 177 -3.44 15.35 10.55
CA LYS A 177 -3.82 16.72 10.15
C LYS A 177 -2.95 17.22 8.99
N TRP A 178 -1.63 16.96 9.04
CA TRP A 178 -0.71 17.36 8.00
C TRP A 178 -0.95 16.62 6.66
N VAL A 179 -1.30 15.33 6.71
CA VAL A 179 -1.63 14.53 5.51
C VAL A 179 -2.92 15.02 4.85
N ILE A 180 -3.96 15.33 5.63
CA ILE A 180 -5.27 15.71 5.09
C ILE A 180 -5.36 17.19 4.70
N LYS A 181 -4.51 18.06 5.26
CA LYS A 181 -4.51 19.50 4.96
C LYS A 181 -4.03 19.73 3.54
N ASP A 182 -4.92 20.24 2.69
CA ASP A 182 -4.60 20.67 1.33
C ASP A 182 -3.46 21.70 1.34
N ASP A 183 -2.55 21.56 0.36
CA ASP A 183 -1.44 22.50 0.14
C ASP A 183 -1.95 23.84 -0.41
#